data_AF-A0A0A0I8N9-F1
#
_entry.id   AF-A0A0A0I8N9-F1
#
_cell.length_a   1.000
_cell.length_b   1.000
_cell.length_c   1.000
_cell.angle_alpha   90.00
_cell.angle_beta   90.00
_cell.angle_gamma   90.00
#
_symmetry.space_group_name_H-M   'P 1'
#
loop_
_entity.id
_entity.type
_entity.pdbx_description
1 polymer ?
#
loop_
_entity_poly.entity_id
_entity_poly.type
_entity_poly.pdbx_seq_one_letter_code
_entity_poly.pdbx_strand_id
1 'polypeptide(L)'
;MKKELVLKIFGIFTTLFIVFFTCRTFATDLSTSYCTFNNCSPKQITYDNFLKVEIGSNYNDVVKILGKESYMDSAIINGLKNTTYIWKINGTEKNIFITFRNGIVITKEQYKLNDKFSILSNKKINSLKKGMSYNEVKNILGEGILRSEEKETQVYSWFNNDSIYINCTFKNDTLTIFMEQ
;
A
#
# COMPACT_ATOMS: atom_id res chain seq x y z
N MET A 1 -37.02 -7.16 -15.12
CA MET A 1 -36.63 -5.78 -14.74
C MET A 1 -35.19 -5.83 -14.20
N LYS A 2 -34.20 -5.76 -15.09
CA LYS A 2 -32.78 -5.80 -14.72
C LYS A 2 -32.37 -4.39 -14.26
N LYS A 3 -32.05 -4.22 -12.98
CA LYS A 3 -31.39 -3.01 -12.50
C LYS A 3 -29.94 -3.08 -12.96
N GLU A 4 -29.58 -2.26 -13.93
CA GLU A 4 -28.18 -2.05 -14.29
C GLU A 4 -27.48 -1.38 -13.11
N LEU A 5 -26.63 -2.16 -12.45
CA LEU A 5 -25.75 -1.66 -11.41
C LEU A 5 -24.58 -0.99 -12.12
N VAL A 6 -24.75 0.29 -12.45
CA VAL A 6 -23.65 1.14 -12.93
C VAL A 6 -22.64 1.25 -11.78
N LEU A 7 -21.65 0.36 -11.79
CA LEU A 7 -20.49 0.42 -10.92
C LEU A 7 -19.76 1.72 -11.27
N LYS A 8 -19.97 2.77 -10.48
CA LYS A 8 -19.17 4.00 -10.55
C LYS A 8 -17.76 3.64 -10.06
N ILE A 9 -16.92 3.20 -11.00
CA ILE A 9 -15.48 2.96 -10.80
C ILE A 9 -14.81 4.33 -10.65
N PHE A 10 -14.92 4.91 -9.47
CA PHE A 10 -14.08 6.01 -9.02
C PHE A 10 -13.52 5.59 -7.66
N GLY A 11 -12.27 5.13 -7.65
CA GLY A 11 -11.51 4.89 -6.42
C GLY A 11 -11.27 3.44 -5.99
N ILE A 12 -11.24 2.47 -6.92
CA ILE A 12 -10.86 1.08 -6.61
C ILE A 12 -9.65 0.68 -7.47
N PHE A 13 -8.51 1.31 -7.25
CA PHE A 13 -7.23 0.84 -7.83
C PHE A 13 -6.31 0.17 -6.81
N THR A 14 -6.57 0.32 -5.51
CA THR A 14 -5.71 -0.26 -4.47
C THR A 14 -6.07 -1.71 -4.15
N THR A 15 -7.35 -2.07 -4.04
CA THR A 15 -7.73 -3.46 -3.70
C THR A 15 -7.65 -4.41 -4.88
N LEU A 16 -7.94 -3.94 -6.10
CA LEU A 16 -7.96 -4.83 -7.28
C LEU A 16 -6.54 -5.29 -7.66
N PHE A 17 -5.53 -4.43 -7.54
CA PHE A 17 -4.16 -4.78 -7.91
C PHE A 17 -3.53 -5.79 -6.94
N ILE A 18 -3.74 -5.62 -5.63
CA ILE A 18 -3.28 -6.59 -4.62
C ILE A 18 -3.93 -7.95 -4.84
N VAL A 19 -5.25 -8.00 -5.08
CA VAL A 19 -5.97 -9.28 -5.30
C VAL A 19 -5.52 -9.98 -6.58
N PHE A 20 -5.28 -9.24 -7.67
CA PHE A 20 -4.74 -9.86 -8.90
C PHE A 20 -3.29 -10.33 -8.74
N PHE A 21 -2.46 -9.60 -7.98
CA PHE A 21 -1.08 -9.98 -7.72
C PHE A 21 -0.99 -11.20 -6.80
N THR A 22 -1.74 -11.23 -5.69
CA THR A 22 -1.77 -12.38 -4.78
C THR A 22 -2.29 -13.64 -5.49
N CYS A 23 -3.35 -13.53 -6.30
CA CYS A 23 -3.84 -14.68 -7.07
C CYS A 23 -2.81 -15.21 -8.08
N ARG A 24 -2.02 -14.33 -8.73
CA ARG A 24 -0.97 -14.77 -9.66
C ARG A 24 0.26 -15.35 -8.95
N THR A 25 0.66 -14.82 -7.80
CA THR A 25 1.79 -15.37 -7.04
C THR A 25 1.48 -16.75 -6.47
N PHE A 26 0.27 -16.99 -5.94
CA PHE A 26 -0.11 -18.32 -5.45
C PHE A 26 -0.27 -19.36 -6.58
N ALA A 27 -0.67 -18.95 -7.78
CA ALA A 27 -0.79 -19.86 -8.92
C ALA A 27 0.56 -20.28 -9.52
N THR A 28 1.63 -19.51 -9.28
CA THR A 28 2.97 -19.75 -9.86
C THR A 28 3.94 -20.42 -8.88
N ASP A 29 3.63 -20.47 -7.59
CA ASP A 29 4.44 -21.18 -6.57
C ASP A 29 4.45 -22.71 -6.72
N LEU A 30 3.66 -23.29 -7.64
CA LEU A 30 3.71 -24.73 -7.93
C LEU A 30 4.69 -25.13 -9.04
N SER A 31 5.35 -24.18 -9.73
CA SER A 31 6.36 -24.49 -10.73
C SER A 31 7.63 -23.68 -10.54
N THR A 32 8.51 -24.20 -9.68
CA THR A 32 9.98 -24.16 -9.82
C THR A 32 10.55 -23.15 -10.82
N SER A 33 10.80 -21.93 -10.34
CA SER A 33 11.82 -21.06 -10.93
C SER A 33 12.85 -20.75 -9.85
N TYR A 34 13.96 -21.47 -9.90
CA TYR A 34 15.14 -21.21 -9.08
C TYR A 34 15.78 -19.89 -9.54
N CYS A 35 15.25 -18.76 -9.07
CA CYS A 35 15.99 -17.52 -9.07
C CYS A 35 17.08 -17.65 -8.00
N THR A 36 18.35 -17.53 -8.39
CA THR A 36 19.48 -17.49 -7.48
C THR A 36 19.43 -16.21 -6.63
N PHE A 37 18.69 -16.28 -5.53
CA PHE A 37 18.59 -15.25 -4.49
C PHE A 37 19.89 -15.16 -3.69
N ASN A 38 20.92 -14.52 -4.24
CA ASN A 38 22.15 -14.22 -3.49
C ASN A 38 22.43 -12.70 -3.45
N ASN A 39 22.55 -12.18 -2.21
CA ASN A 39 23.08 -10.89 -1.77
C ASN A 39 22.16 -9.65 -1.61
N CYS A 40 21.01 -9.75 -0.93
CA CYS A 40 20.39 -8.57 -0.30
C CYS A 40 20.19 -8.81 1.20
N SER A 41 21.13 -8.35 2.02
CA SER A 41 21.01 -8.29 3.47
C SER A 41 19.99 -7.20 3.87
N PRO A 42 19.03 -7.47 4.76
CA PRO A 42 17.97 -6.54 5.12
C PRO A 42 18.46 -5.49 6.11
N LYS A 43 18.93 -4.34 5.62
CA LYS A 43 19.09 -3.13 6.45
C LYS A 43 18.23 -1.95 6.00
N GLN A 44 17.75 -1.93 4.76
CA GLN A 44 17.07 -0.77 4.18
C GLN A 44 15.54 -0.90 4.08
N ILE A 45 14.98 -2.09 4.27
CA ILE A 45 13.54 -2.35 4.18
C ILE A 45 12.89 -2.08 5.54
N THR A 46 12.73 -0.80 5.86
CA THR A 46 12.10 -0.33 7.11
C THR A 46 10.92 0.60 6.79
N TYR A 47 10.02 0.76 7.75
CA TYR A 47 8.93 1.73 7.62
C TYR A 47 9.45 3.16 7.42
N ASP A 48 10.50 3.56 8.13
CA ASP A 48 11.09 4.89 8.00
C ASP A 48 11.67 5.15 6.60
N ASN A 49 12.29 4.14 5.98
CA ASN A 49 12.79 4.27 4.62
C ASN A 49 11.65 4.24 3.60
N PHE A 50 10.58 3.48 3.84
CA PHE A 50 9.36 3.56 3.03
C PHE A 50 8.76 4.98 3.03
N LEU A 51 8.73 5.66 4.19
CA LEU A 51 8.24 7.03 4.29
C LEU A 51 9.06 8.02 3.44
N LYS A 52 10.37 7.80 3.30
CA LYS A 52 11.28 8.65 2.51
C LYS A 52 11.11 8.52 0.99
N VAL A 53 10.47 7.46 0.49
CA VAL A 53 10.22 7.32 -0.95
C VAL A 53 9.10 8.28 -1.34
N GLU A 54 9.35 9.17 -2.30
CA GLU A 54 8.37 10.17 -2.73
C GLU A 54 7.67 9.76 -4.01
N ILE A 55 6.40 10.14 -4.14
CA ILE A 55 5.69 10.07 -5.42
C ILE A 55 6.41 10.99 -6.42
N GLY A 56 6.68 10.50 -7.63
CA GLY A 56 7.44 11.22 -8.65
C GLY A 56 8.95 10.96 -8.65
N SER A 57 9.52 10.31 -7.63
CA SER A 57 10.94 9.92 -7.64
C SER A 57 11.23 8.96 -8.80
N ASN A 58 12.46 9.00 -9.33
CA ASN A 58 12.93 8.00 -10.29
C ASN A 58 13.46 6.74 -9.57
N TYR A 59 13.67 5.67 -10.33
CA TYR A 59 14.12 4.39 -9.79
C TYR A 59 15.47 4.47 -9.06
N ASN A 60 16.43 5.24 -9.56
CA ASN A 60 17.74 5.36 -8.93
C ASN A 60 17.65 6.00 -7.54
N ASP A 61 16.76 6.97 -7.35
CA ASP A 61 16.53 7.60 -6.05
C ASP A 61 15.87 6.62 -5.07
N VAL A 62 14.94 5.79 -5.55
CA VAL A 62 14.37 4.71 -4.74
C VAL A 62 15.43 3.69 -4.33
N VAL A 63 16.32 3.30 -5.23
CA VAL A 63 17.43 2.37 -4.92
C VAL A 63 18.42 2.95 -3.91
N LYS A 64 18.66 4.27 -3.90
CA LYS A 64 19.49 4.89 -2.85
C LYS A 64 18.86 4.75 -1.45
N ILE A 65 17.52 4.71 -1.38
CA ILE A 65 16.76 4.62 -0.13
C ILE A 65 16.60 3.16 0.32
N LEU A 66 16.16 2.28 -0.60
CA LEU A 66 15.72 0.92 -0.31
C LEU A 66 16.72 -0.17 -0.72
N GLY A 67 17.75 0.18 -1.49
CA GLY A 67 18.63 -0.77 -2.14
C GLY A 67 18.00 -1.37 -3.39
N LYS A 68 18.60 -2.43 -3.93
CA LYS A 68 18.05 -3.15 -5.07
C LYS A 68 16.83 -3.97 -4.66
N GLU A 69 15.83 -4.05 -5.53
CA GLU A 69 14.63 -4.85 -5.33
C GLU A 69 14.95 -6.35 -5.18
N SER A 70 14.01 -7.06 -4.57
CA SER A 70 13.99 -8.53 -4.53
C SER A 70 13.41 -9.12 -5.82
N TYR A 71 12.37 -8.48 -6.36
CA TYR A 71 11.63 -8.94 -7.54
C TYR A 71 10.94 -7.77 -8.25
N MET A 72 10.60 -7.93 -9.53
CA MET A 72 9.78 -6.98 -10.28
C MET A 72 8.75 -7.71 -11.15
N ASP A 73 7.62 -7.06 -11.37
CA ASP A 73 6.62 -7.45 -12.36
C ASP A 73 6.18 -6.24 -13.19
N SER A 74 5.62 -6.47 -14.37
CA SER A 74 5.10 -5.42 -15.23
C SER A 74 3.75 -5.79 -15.82
N ALA A 75 2.84 -4.81 -15.82
CA ALA A 75 1.51 -4.93 -16.41
C ALA A 75 1.20 -3.73 -17.30
N ILE A 76 0.48 -3.98 -18.40
CA ILE A 76 -0.09 -2.92 -19.24
C ILE A 76 -1.51 -2.66 -18.77
N ILE A 77 -1.78 -1.45 -18.31
CA ILE A 77 -3.10 -1.00 -17.87
C ILE A 77 -3.47 0.22 -18.70
N ASN A 78 -4.61 0.19 -19.39
CA ASN A 78 -5.07 1.28 -20.26
C ASN A 78 -3.99 1.73 -21.26
N GLY A 79 -3.25 0.77 -21.84
CA GLY A 79 -2.18 1.04 -22.81
C GLY A 79 -0.87 1.56 -22.21
N LEU A 80 -0.80 1.77 -20.90
CA LEU A 80 0.39 2.26 -20.22
C LEU A 80 1.10 1.13 -19.48
N LYS A 81 2.40 0.98 -19.70
CA LYS A 81 3.24 0.05 -18.94
C LYS A 81 3.43 0.56 -17.52
N ASN A 82 3.09 -0.28 -16.56
CA ASN A 82 3.38 -0.09 -15.14
C ASN A 82 4.35 -1.19 -14.72
N THR A 83 5.39 -0.83 -13.98
CA THR A 83 6.35 -1.79 -13.44
C THR A 83 6.35 -1.66 -11.93
N THR A 84 6.05 -2.75 -11.23
CA THR A 84 6.03 -2.80 -9.77
C THR A 84 7.27 -3.53 -9.30
N TYR A 85 8.08 -2.87 -8.48
CA TYR A 85 9.25 -3.42 -7.83
C TYR A 85 8.91 -3.76 -6.38
N ILE A 86 9.42 -4.89 -5.89
CA ILE A 86 9.12 -5.44 -4.57
C ILE A 86 10.41 -5.61 -3.78
N TRP A 87 10.44 -5.05 -2.58
CA TRP A 87 11.47 -5.28 -1.57
C TRP A 87 10.87 -6.13 -0.46
N LYS A 88 11.37 -7.34 -0.27
CA LYS A 88 10.85 -8.32 0.69
C LYS A 88 11.92 -8.71 1.71
N ILE A 89 11.53 -8.83 2.98
CA ILE A 89 12.38 -9.43 4.02
C ILE A 89 12.16 -10.94 4.03
N ASN A 90 13.21 -11.70 3.74
CA ASN A 90 13.19 -13.16 3.70
C ASN A 90 12.66 -13.79 5.00
N GLY A 91 11.84 -14.83 4.88
CA GLY A 91 11.25 -15.53 6.02
C GLY A 91 10.15 -14.75 6.75
N THR A 92 9.74 -13.59 6.21
CA THR A 92 8.66 -12.78 6.80
C THR A 92 7.65 -12.37 5.74
N GLU A 93 6.52 -11.82 6.19
CA GLU A 93 5.53 -11.21 5.31
C GLU A 93 5.85 -9.75 4.95
N LYS A 94 6.91 -9.15 5.53
CA LYS A 94 7.17 -7.72 5.45
C LYS A 94 7.68 -7.29 4.07
N ASN A 95 6.97 -6.38 3.40
CA ASN A 95 7.24 -5.99 2.02
C ASN A 95 7.02 -4.49 1.77
N ILE A 96 7.74 -3.93 0.79
CA ILE A 96 7.45 -2.65 0.12
C ILE A 96 7.16 -2.92 -1.35
N PHE A 97 6.11 -2.30 -1.89
CA PHE A 97 5.75 -2.32 -3.30
C PHE A 97 5.82 -0.90 -3.84
N ILE A 98 6.59 -0.67 -4.90
CA ILE A 98 6.68 0.63 -5.57
C ILE A 98 6.32 0.44 -7.04
N THR A 99 5.28 1.13 -7.52
CA THR A 99 4.87 1.07 -8.92
C THR A 99 5.34 2.31 -9.66
N PHE A 100 5.99 2.07 -10.78
CA PHE A 100 6.49 3.08 -11.69
C PHE A 100 5.67 3.12 -12.96
N ARG A 101 5.51 4.34 -13.49
CA ARG A 101 5.01 4.59 -14.84
C ARG A 101 5.82 5.72 -15.44
N ASN A 102 6.23 5.58 -16.69
CA ASN A 102 7.08 6.56 -17.39
C ASN A 102 8.34 6.94 -16.58
N GLY A 103 8.95 5.97 -15.89
CA GLY A 103 10.20 6.16 -15.15
C GLY A 103 10.08 6.79 -13.77
N ILE A 104 8.87 7.16 -13.32
CA ILE A 104 8.63 7.78 -12.01
C ILE A 104 7.69 6.95 -11.14
N VAL A 105 7.84 7.06 -9.81
CA VAL A 105 6.92 6.46 -8.83
C VAL A 105 5.53 7.08 -8.98
N ILE A 106 4.52 6.23 -9.18
CA ILE A 106 3.11 6.65 -9.19
C ILE A 106 2.35 6.15 -7.95
N THR A 107 2.78 5.03 -7.37
CA THR A 107 2.22 4.50 -6.13
C THR A 107 3.31 3.85 -5.28
N LYS A 108 3.17 3.93 -3.96
CA LYS A 108 3.95 3.16 -2.99
C LYS A 108 3.03 2.51 -1.96
N GLU A 109 3.43 1.34 -1.49
CA GLU A 109 2.65 0.56 -0.55
C GLU A 109 3.58 -0.25 0.37
N GLN A 110 3.23 -0.38 1.66
CA GLN A 110 3.95 -1.23 2.61
C GLN A 110 3.03 -2.26 3.26
N TYR A 111 3.57 -3.43 3.59
CA TYR A 111 2.87 -4.45 4.36
C TYR A 111 3.70 -4.89 5.57
N LYS A 112 3.08 -4.83 6.76
CA LYS A 112 3.64 -5.26 8.07
C LYS A 112 5.01 -4.66 8.43
N LEU A 113 5.39 -3.50 7.88
CA LEU A 113 6.63 -2.83 8.26
C LEU A 113 6.53 -2.07 9.58
N ASN A 114 5.32 -1.81 10.04
CA ASN A 114 5.03 -1.15 11.31
C ASN A 114 3.84 -1.84 11.96
N ASP A 115 4.07 -2.41 13.15
CA ASP A 115 3.11 -3.23 13.89
C ASP A 115 2.58 -2.45 15.12
N LYS A 116 2.59 -1.11 15.07
CA LYS A 116 2.11 -0.27 16.16
C LYS A 116 0.59 -0.36 16.27
N PHE A 117 0.12 -0.82 17.42
CA PHE A 117 -1.30 -0.87 17.74
C PHE A 117 -1.83 0.46 18.28
N SER A 118 -3.11 0.70 18.02
CA SER A 118 -3.91 1.82 18.52
C SER A 118 -5.13 1.28 19.26
N ILE A 119 -5.55 1.98 20.31
CA ILE A 119 -6.80 1.66 21.00
C ILE A 119 -7.96 2.18 20.16
N LEU A 120 -8.55 1.27 19.36
CA LEU A 120 -9.78 1.53 18.62
C LEU A 120 -10.98 1.12 19.45
N SER A 121 -11.94 2.03 19.58
CA SER A 121 -13.26 1.72 20.13
C SER A 121 -14.32 2.11 19.11
N ASN A 122 -15.45 1.41 19.11
CA ASN A 122 -16.58 1.72 18.23
C ASN A 122 -17.02 3.18 18.40
N LYS A 123 -16.92 3.73 19.62
CA LYS A 123 -17.20 5.16 19.88
C LYS A 123 -16.29 6.10 19.08
N LYS A 124 -14.99 5.81 19.01
CA LYS A 124 -14.03 6.60 18.23
C LYS A 124 -14.28 6.45 16.73
N ILE A 125 -14.46 5.22 16.25
CA ILE A 125 -14.72 4.93 14.83
C ILE A 125 -16.02 5.62 14.36
N ASN A 126 -17.10 5.50 15.14
CA ASN A 126 -18.40 6.12 14.83
C ASN A 126 -18.38 7.65 14.85
N SER A 127 -17.34 8.27 15.42
CA SER A 127 -17.17 9.72 15.42
C SER A 127 -16.53 10.27 14.14
N LEU A 128 -15.95 9.39 13.31
CA LEU A 128 -15.37 9.76 12.02
C LEU A 128 -16.46 10.20 11.05
N LYS A 129 -16.16 11.22 10.25
CA LYS A 129 -17.06 11.73 9.21
C LYS A 129 -16.26 11.99 7.95
N LYS A 130 -16.86 11.68 6.80
CA LYS A 130 -16.31 12.11 5.52
C LYS A 130 -16.14 13.63 5.53
N GLY A 131 -15.07 14.11 4.92
CA GLY A 131 -14.71 15.53 4.95
C GLY A 131 -13.68 15.92 6.00
N MET A 132 -13.43 15.08 7.02
CA MET A 132 -12.38 15.34 8.02
C MET A 132 -10.98 15.30 7.39
N SER A 133 -10.09 16.16 7.87
CA SER A 133 -8.65 16.12 7.60
C SER A 133 -7.95 14.96 8.30
N TYR A 134 -6.73 14.62 7.87
CA TYR A 134 -5.91 13.64 8.58
C TYR A 134 -5.69 14.05 10.03
N ASN A 135 -5.43 15.33 10.30
CA ASN A 135 -5.22 15.83 11.65
C ASN A 135 -6.46 15.69 12.54
N GLU A 136 -7.66 15.92 12.01
CA GLU A 136 -8.90 15.68 12.76
C GLU A 136 -9.10 14.19 13.07
N VAL A 137 -8.84 13.30 12.11
CA VAL A 137 -8.92 11.84 12.32
C VAL A 137 -7.86 11.39 13.34
N LYS A 138 -6.64 11.92 13.24
CA LYS A 138 -5.54 11.66 14.18
C LYS A 138 -5.88 12.08 15.61
N ASN A 139 -6.59 13.19 15.80
CA ASN A 139 -7.05 13.60 17.13
C ASN A 139 -8.06 12.63 17.74
N ILE A 140 -8.78 11.86 16.92
CA ILE A 140 -9.77 10.86 17.36
C ILE A 140 -9.11 9.49 17.58
N LEU A 141 -8.35 9.01 16.59
CA LEU A 141 -7.82 7.64 16.54
C LEU A 141 -6.36 7.52 17.01
N GLY A 142 -5.61 8.62 17.06
CA GLY A 142 -4.16 8.63 17.23
C GLY A 142 -3.40 8.62 15.90
N GLU A 143 -2.07 8.47 15.96
CA GLU A 143 -1.23 8.39 14.76
C GLU A 143 -1.55 7.15 13.93
N GLY A 144 -1.94 7.34 12.67
CA GLY A 144 -2.15 6.24 11.72
C GLY A 144 -0.84 5.79 11.07
N ILE A 145 -0.80 4.54 10.62
CA ILE A 145 0.31 3.98 9.84
C ILE A 145 0.00 4.18 8.36
N LEU A 146 0.87 4.88 7.63
CA LEU A 146 0.75 5.01 6.18
C LEU A 146 0.86 3.63 5.54
N ARG A 147 -0.21 3.20 4.88
CA ARG A 147 -0.32 1.89 4.22
C ARG A 147 0.03 2.03 2.74
N SER A 148 -0.49 3.06 2.09
CA SER A 148 -0.20 3.36 0.69
C SER A 148 -0.35 4.85 0.39
N GLU A 149 0.33 5.27 -0.67
CA GLU A 149 0.27 6.63 -1.18
C GLU A 149 0.34 6.60 -2.72
N GLU A 150 -0.45 7.45 -3.34
CA GLU A 150 -0.36 7.83 -4.75
C GLU A 150 -0.56 9.35 -4.85
N LYS A 151 -0.53 9.89 -6.07
CA LYS A 151 -0.79 11.32 -6.25
C LYS A 151 -2.13 11.72 -5.62
N GLU A 152 -2.08 12.67 -4.68
CA GLU A 152 -3.23 13.24 -3.96
C GLU A 152 -3.98 12.27 -3.05
N THR A 153 -3.65 10.97 -3.02
CA THR A 153 -4.38 9.98 -2.22
C THR A 153 -3.44 9.28 -1.26
N GLN A 154 -3.83 9.21 0.01
CA GLN A 154 -3.11 8.49 1.06
C GLN A 154 -4.08 7.55 1.79
N VAL A 155 -3.61 6.36 2.10
CA VAL A 155 -4.34 5.39 2.93
C VAL A 155 -3.57 5.19 4.23
N TYR A 156 -4.24 5.45 5.34
CA TYR A 156 -3.71 5.17 6.67
C TYR A 156 -4.49 4.05 7.33
N SER A 157 -3.78 3.19 8.05
CA SER A 157 -4.33 2.09 8.82
C SER A 157 -4.15 2.31 10.31
N TRP A 158 -5.15 1.96 11.09
CA TRP A 158 -5.06 1.79 12.54
C TRP A 158 -5.46 0.37 12.88
N PHE A 159 -4.73 -0.25 13.80
CA PHE A 159 -4.92 -1.64 14.22
C PHE A 159 -5.27 -1.67 15.70
N ASN A 160 -6.33 -2.37 16.08
CA ASN A 160 -6.58 -2.74 17.47
C ASN A 160 -6.32 -4.24 17.58
N ASN A 161 -5.12 -4.60 18.03
CA ASN A 161 -4.57 -5.96 17.93
C ASN A 161 -4.71 -6.54 16.50
N ASP A 162 -4.34 -7.79 16.27
CA ASP A 162 -4.33 -8.39 14.92
C ASP A 162 -5.74 -8.68 14.36
N SER A 163 -6.82 -8.42 15.11
CA SER A 163 -8.18 -8.85 14.74
C SER A 163 -9.08 -7.76 14.17
N ILE A 164 -8.82 -6.49 14.45
CA ILE A 164 -9.66 -5.37 13.97
C ILE A 164 -8.76 -4.28 13.43
N TYR A 165 -9.01 -3.84 12.20
CA TYR A 165 -8.34 -2.67 11.65
C TYR A 165 -9.28 -1.78 10.85
N ILE A 166 -8.93 -0.49 10.80
CA ILE A 166 -9.63 0.49 9.98
C ILE A 166 -8.66 1.10 8.99
N ASN A 167 -9.07 1.12 7.73
CA ASN A 167 -8.37 1.85 6.67
C ASN A 167 -9.14 3.14 6.38
N CYS A 168 -8.47 4.28 6.48
CA CYS A 168 -9.00 5.57 6.07
C CYS A 168 -8.26 6.05 4.82
N THR A 169 -9.01 6.40 3.78
CA THR A 169 -8.51 6.96 2.53
C THR A 169 -8.77 8.45 2.49
N PHE A 170 -7.69 9.21 2.36
CA PHE A 170 -7.68 10.65 2.23
C PHE A 170 -7.37 11.04 0.80
N LYS A 171 -8.18 11.91 0.21
CA LYS A 171 -7.89 12.55 -1.07
C LYS A 171 -7.71 14.04 -0.83
N ASN A 172 -6.57 14.62 -1.18
CA ASN A 172 -6.23 16.02 -0.90
C ASN A 172 -6.51 16.38 0.56
N ASP A 173 -5.96 15.59 1.49
CA ASP A 173 -6.18 15.69 2.96
C ASP A 173 -7.66 15.67 3.37
N THR A 174 -8.55 15.06 2.58
CA THR A 174 -9.97 14.94 2.91
C THR A 174 -10.36 13.48 3.01
N LEU A 175 -10.89 13.05 4.15
CA LEU A 175 -11.39 11.70 4.37
C LEU A 175 -12.57 11.40 3.44
N THR A 176 -12.39 10.44 2.53
CA THR A 176 -13.40 10.05 1.53
C THR A 176 -14.02 8.68 1.81
N ILE A 177 -13.20 7.75 2.29
CA ILE A 177 -13.57 6.36 2.57
C ILE A 177 -12.95 5.96 3.89
N PHE A 178 -13.72 5.31 4.75
CA PHE A 178 -13.20 4.54 5.86
C PHE A 178 -13.98 3.25 5.99
N MET A 179 -13.28 2.13 6.17
CA MET A 179 -13.88 0.80 6.28
C MET A 179 -13.20 0.05 7.42
N GLU A 180 -14.02 -0.45 8.33
CA GLU A 180 -13.62 -1.44 9.33
C GLU A 180 -13.56 -2.81 8.65
N GLN A 181 -12.51 -3.58 8.96
CA GLN A 181 -12.29 -4.95 8.48
C GLN A 181 -11.95 -5.88 9.63
#